data_AF-A0A2H5UYT3-F1
#
_entry.id   AF-A0A2H5UYT3-F1
#
_cell.length_a   1.000
_cell.length_b   1.000
_cell.length_c   1.000
_cell.angle_alpha   90.00
_cell.angle_beta   90.00
_cell.angle_gamma   90.00
#
_symmetry.space_group_name_H-M   'P 1'
#
loop_
_entity.id
_entity.type
_entity.pdbx_description
1 polymer ?
#
loop_
_entity_poly.entity_id
_entity_poly.type
_entity_poly.pdbx_seq_one_letter_code
_entity_poly.pdbx_strand_id
1 'polypeptide(L)'
;MLSRIVDAHIHKPRNVGLVATYKTWARGFASRYGMESLEEAFTWQMMAAPRIRSILTYLAQVYNIEPDIDVVEAKISDIMAEGFEEYVRSVMDREGIGHAIMDLSLEVEEVEEVSQALDGLPSGRFSWTFNIVDMLHPSWAVSRGVRDIRELVDAISKQLIRLKEDGCRGLKNSMAYYRGLGISAVDEERADLAYRWLSKNKPYKYVDSFPRPIPKYPDGDANNHHLAYQDYILKHIYVEAGRLGLPILIHVASALHPALTPINNDPRGLYTVLEDREIIRAGTRFLILHGGYPLHREVATILSQHPNAYVDLSFFSQYPAILEEMLTTFLQLAPHTKIMHGSDSNFFAEIMAYAAYNVRRCLDRVLLRFENYWGWSSKHCRVVYESVLSRNAEAFFSL
;
A
#
# COMPACT_ATOMS: atom_id res chain seq x y z
N MET A 1 9.63 25.59 12.50
CA MET A 1 8.39 25.04 11.92
C MET A 1 8.76 23.67 11.35
N LEU A 2 8.02 22.62 11.72
CA LEU A 2 8.27 21.27 11.19
C LEU A 2 8.07 21.28 9.66
N SER A 3 8.86 20.50 8.93
CA SER A 3 8.66 20.33 7.49
C SER A 3 7.34 19.61 7.23
N ARG A 4 6.52 20.16 6.33
CA ARG A 4 5.26 19.55 5.90
C ARG A 4 5.51 18.15 5.32
N ILE A 5 4.70 17.19 5.73
CA ILE A 5 4.69 15.82 5.22
C ILE A 5 3.44 15.57 4.39
N VAL A 6 3.60 14.80 3.31
CA VAL A 6 2.51 14.10 2.64
C VAL A 6 2.75 12.61 2.80
N ASP A 7 1.82 11.92 3.44
CA ASP A 7 1.87 10.48 3.60
C ASP A 7 1.30 9.79 2.36
N ALA A 8 2.16 9.15 1.57
CA ALA A 8 1.79 8.55 0.29
C ALA A 8 0.92 7.30 0.40
N HIS A 9 0.80 6.69 1.58
CA HIS A 9 0.01 5.48 1.77
C HIS A 9 -0.32 5.23 3.24
N ILE A 10 -1.62 5.30 3.56
CA ILE A 10 -2.20 4.91 4.86
C ILE A 10 -3.42 4.02 4.67
N HIS A 11 -3.85 3.35 5.73
CA HIS A 11 -5.22 2.84 5.86
C HIS A 11 -6.09 3.83 6.65
N LYS A 12 -7.41 3.70 6.50
CA LYS A 12 -8.38 4.61 7.13
C LYS A 12 -8.21 4.67 8.65
N PRO A 13 -7.98 5.85 9.26
CA PRO A 13 -8.03 5.99 10.70
C PRO A 13 -9.39 5.56 11.26
N ARG A 14 -9.40 4.78 12.34
CA ARG A 14 -10.60 4.33 13.05
C ARG A 14 -10.51 4.69 14.53
N ASN A 15 -11.65 4.77 15.20
CA ASN A 15 -11.73 4.97 16.65
C ASN A 15 -11.39 3.66 17.40
N VAL A 16 -10.12 3.24 17.29
CA VAL A 16 -9.58 2.02 17.88
C VAL A 16 -8.15 2.27 18.37
N GLY A 17 -7.76 1.60 19.45
CA GLY A 17 -6.40 1.64 19.96
C GLY A 17 -5.41 0.75 19.19
N LEU A 18 -4.15 0.82 19.58
CA LEU A 18 -3.03 0.05 19.05
C LEU A 18 -3.23 -1.46 19.26
N VAL A 19 -3.68 -1.85 20.46
CA VAL A 19 -3.86 -3.27 20.81
C VAL A 19 -4.99 -3.88 19.98
N ALA A 20 -6.13 -3.19 19.90
CA ALA A 20 -7.28 -3.64 19.11
C ALA A 20 -6.91 -3.78 17.63
N THR A 21 -6.16 -2.82 17.09
CA THR A 21 -5.63 -2.88 15.73
C THR A 21 -4.83 -4.16 15.49
N TYR A 22 -3.82 -4.44 16.32
CA TYR A 22 -2.97 -5.61 16.11
C TYR A 22 -3.67 -6.94 16.41
N LYS A 23 -4.66 -6.97 17.29
CA LYS A 23 -5.53 -8.15 17.47
C LYS A 23 -6.29 -8.51 16.19
N THR A 24 -6.82 -7.52 15.45
CA THR A 24 -7.47 -7.78 14.16
C THR A 24 -6.52 -8.49 13.18
N TRP A 25 -5.26 -8.06 13.11
CA TRP A 25 -4.26 -8.73 12.26
C TRP A 25 -3.88 -10.12 12.77
N ALA A 26 -3.71 -10.29 14.09
CA ALA A 26 -3.41 -11.58 14.71
C ALA A 26 -4.51 -12.63 14.44
N ARG A 27 -5.78 -12.22 14.45
CA ARG A 27 -6.90 -13.08 14.02
C ARG A 27 -6.78 -13.54 12.58
N GLY A 28 -6.38 -12.66 11.67
CA GLY A 28 -6.11 -13.01 10.27
C GLY A 28 -5.01 -14.07 10.14
N PHE A 29 -3.95 -13.98 10.96
CA PHE A 29 -2.93 -15.03 11.05
C PHE A 29 -3.49 -16.35 11.54
N ALA A 30 -4.18 -16.35 12.68
CA ALA A 30 -4.73 -17.55 13.31
C ALA A 30 -5.74 -18.28 12.39
N SER A 31 -6.63 -17.51 11.75
CA SER A 31 -7.67 -18.01 10.85
C SER A 31 -7.07 -18.75 9.64
N ARG A 32 -6.02 -18.22 9.01
CA ARG A 32 -5.38 -18.87 7.85
C ARG A 32 -4.83 -20.26 8.17
N TYR A 33 -4.36 -20.48 9.40
CA TYR A 33 -3.85 -21.79 9.82
C TYR A 33 -4.97 -22.70 10.36
N GLY A 34 -6.22 -22.22 10.45
CA GLY A 34 -7.31 -22.93 11.12
C GLY A 34 -7.04 -23.12 12.62
N MET A 35 -6.23 -22.24 13.22
CA MET A 35 -5.73 -22.36 14.59
C MET A 35 -6.10 -21.12 15.38
N GLU A 36 -7.40 -20.90 15.59
CA GLU A 36 -7.93 -19.77 16.39
C GLU A 36 -7.28 -19.68 17.78
N SER A 37 -6.90 -20.83 18.36
CA SER A 37 -6.17 -20.92 19.63
C SER A 37 -4.80 -20.22 19.63
N LEU A 38 -4.26 -19.83 18.47
CA LEU A 38 -3.00 -19.10 18.35
C LEU A 38 -3.17 -17.57 18.29
N GLU A 39 -4.39 -17.02 18.34
CA GLU A 39 -4.60 -15.56 18.30
C GLU A 39 -3.75 -14.83 19.36
N GLU A 40 -3.72 -15.33 20.58
CA GLU A 40 -2.92 -14.74 21.67
C GLU A 40 -1.42 -14.80 21.39
N ALA A 41 -0.93 -15.91 20.85
CA ALA A 41 0.47 -16.09 20.50
C ALA A 41 0.90 -15.12 19.38
N PHE A 42 0.07 -14.96 18.34
CA PHE A 42 0.31 -13.99 17.28
C PHE A 42 0.22 -12.55 17.78
N THR A 43 -0.75 -12.24 18.64
CA THR A 43 -0.87 -10.92 19.28
C THR A 43 0.40 -10.61 20.07
N TRP A 44 0.86 -11.54 20.90
CA TRP A 44 2.10 -11.37 21.66
C TRP A 44 3.30 -11.15 20.74
N GLN A 45 3.46 -11.95 19.69
CA GLN A 45 4.56 -11.80 18.73
C GLN A 45 4.57 -10.42 18.06
N MET A 46 3.40 -9.90 17.67
CA MET A 46 3.28 -8.58 17.05
C MET A 46 3.58 -7.46 18.05
N MET A 47 3.09 -7.57 19.29
CA MET A 47 3.29 -6.57 20.35
C MET A 47 4.71 -6.59 20.95
N ALA A 48 5.39 -7.73 20.90
CA ALA A 48 6.77 -7.89 21.35
C ALA A 48 7.80 -7.39 20.30
N ALA A 49 7.37 -7.03 19.09
CA ALA A 49 8.27 -6.59 18.04
C ALA A 49 9.02 -5.28 18.45
N PRO A 50 10.32 -5.14 18.14
CA PRO A 50 11.13 -3.99 18.57
C PRO A 50 10.56 -2.61 18.20
N ARG A 51 9.85 -2.50 17.07
CA ARG A 51 9.18 -1.25 16.66
C ARG A 51 8.18 -0.76 17.70
N ILE A 52 7.50 -1.66 18.41
CA ILE A 52 6.47 -1.31 19.40
C ILE A 52 7.11 -0.55 20.57
N ARG A 53 8.32 -0.91 20.98
CA ARG A 53 9.07 -0.15 22.00
C ARG A 53 9.38 1.27 21.53
N SER A 54 9.71 1.44 20.25
CA SER A 54 9.99 2.76 19.67
C SER A 54 8.71 3.62 19.59
N ILE A 55 7.59 3.01 19.20
CA ILE A 55 6.25 3.65 19.19
C ILE A 55 5.86 4.09 20.61
N LEU A 56 5.92 3.19 21.60
CA LEU A 56 5.56 3.50 22.99
C LEU A 56 6.45 4.59 23.58
N THR A 57 7.75 4.58 23.30
CA THR A 57 8.67 5.62 23.76
C THR A 57 8.29 6.99 23.17
N TYR A 58 7.96 7.04 21.88
CA TYR A 58 7.49 8.26 21.24
C TYR A 58 6.17 8.75 21.85
N LEU A 59 5.18 7.88 22.04
CA LEU A 59 3.88 8.26 22.60
C LEU A 59 3.99 8.73 24.05
N ALA A 60 4.81 8.06 24.86
CA ALA A 60 5.14 8.49 26.21
C ALA A 60 5.70 9.92 26.26
N GLN A 61 6.61 10.24 25.34
CA GLN A 61 7.17 11.59 25.23
C GLN A 61 6.13 12.62 24.79
N VAL A 62 5.30 12.30 23.79
CA VAL A 62 4.24 13.18 23.27
C VAL A 62 3.23 13.53 24.36
N TYR A 63 2.81 12.53 25.13
CA TYR A 63 1.73 12.68 26.12
C TYR A 63 2.23 12.90 27.54
N ASN A 64 3.55 12.92 27.75
CA ASN A 64 4.19 13.02 29.06
C ASN A 64 3.67 11.97 30.06
N ILE A 65 3.70 10.71 29.63
CA ILE A 65 3.25 9.53 30.38
C ILE A 65 4.33 8.44 30.36
N GLU A 66 4.14 7.37 31.12
CA GLU A 66 5.04 6.21 31.09
C GLU A 66 4.95 5.45 29.76
N PRO A 67 6.05 4.85 29.25
CA PRO A 67 6.09 4.07 28.01
C PRO A 67 5.54 2.65 28.20
N ASP A 68 4.32 2.58 28.73
CA ASP A 68 3.55 1.37 28.97
C ASP A 68 2.31 1.33 28.06
N ILE A 69 1.98 0.13 27.57
CA ILE A 69 0.90 -0.03 26.58
C ILE A 69 -0.46 0.31 27.16
N ASP A 70 -0.75 -0.06 28.40
CA ASP A 70 -2.07 0.15 29.01
C ASP A 70 -2.25 1.63 29.35
N VAL A 71 -1.18 2.29 29.81
CA VAL A 71 -1.18 3.75 30.07
C VAL A 71 -1.39 4.54 28.77
N VAL A 72 -0.72 4.15 27.69
CA VAL A 72 -0.86 4.77 26.37
C VAL A 72 -2.27 4.56 25.80
N GLU A 73 -2.81 3.34 25.86
CA GLU A 73 -4.16 3.03 25.38
C GLU A 73 -5.22 3.84 26.14
N ALA A 74 -5.12 3.91 27.47
CA ALA A 74 -6.04 4.69 28.29
C ALA A 74 -5.99 6.18 27.91
N LYS A 75 -4.78 6.75 27.84
CA LYS A 75 -4.61 8.17 27.52
C LYS A 75 -5.20 8.53 26.15
N ILE A 76 -4.96 7.71 25.14
CA ILE A 76 -5.43 7.99 23.78
C ILE A 76 -6.94 7.73 23.66
N SER A 77 -7.47 6.75 24.36
CA SER A 77 -8.92 6.50 24.43
C SER A 77 -9.66 7.70 25.03
N ASP A 78 -9.13 8.31 26.09
CA ASP A 78 -9.70 9.54 26.68
C ASP A 78 -9.74 10.69 25.66
N ILE A 79 -8.66 10.88 24.90
CA ILE A 79 -8.59 11.93 23.85
C ILE A 79 -9.59 11.64 22.73
N MET A 80 -9.66 10.39 22.24
CA MET A 80 -10.60 10.00 21.19
C MET A 80 -12.06 10.19 21.62
N ALA A 81 -12.37 10.04 22.91
CA ALA A 81 -13.71 10.24 23.46
C ALA A 81 -14.17 11.72 23.42
N GLU A 82 -13.25 12.68 23.38
CA GLU A 82 -13.57 14.11 23.22
C GLU A 82 -14.00 14.46 21.78
N GLY A 83 -13.60 13.64 20.79
CA GLY A 83 -14.01 13.79 19.40
C GLY A 83 -13.01 13.18 18.43
N PHE A 84 -13.44 12.18 17.66
CA PHE A 84 -12.53 11.41 16.78
C PHE A 84 -11.94 12.25 15.64
N GLU A 85 -12.75 13.08 14.96
CA GLU A 85 -12.25 13.92 13.87
C GLU A 85 -11.17 14.89 14.35
N GLU A 86 -11.43 15.59 15.47
CA GLU A 86 -10.50 16.55 16.06
C GLU A 86 -9.25 15.85 16.59
N TYR A 87 -9.39 14.65 17.16
CA TYR A 87 -8.25 13.82 17.53
C TYR A 87 -7.35 13.53 16.31
N VAL A 88 -7.91 13.02 15.21
CA VAL A 88 -7.11 12.75 13.99
C VAL A 88 -6.45 14.04 13.47
N ARG A 89 -7.16 15.16 13.47
CA ARG A 89 -6.61 16.47 13.09
C ARG A 89 -5.43 16.87 13.96
N SER A 90 -5.57 16.74 15.28
CA SER A 90 -4.51 17.08 16.25
C SER A 90 -3.25 16.21 16.07
N VAL A 91 -3.43 14.92 15.78
CA VAL A 91 -2.34 13.98 15.48
C VAL A 91 -1.60 14.39 14.21
N MET A 92 -2.34 14.74 13.16
CA MET A 92 -1.75 15.21 11.90
C MET A 92 -1.00 16.53 12.08
N ASP A 93 -1.59 17.50 12.78
CA ASP A 93 -1.02 18.83 12.96
C ASP A 93 0.22 18.80 13.85
N ARG A 94 0.22 17.98 14.91
CA ARG A 94 1.39 17.76 15.80
C ARG A 94 2.63 17.37 15.01
N GLU A 95 2.50 16.45 14.06
CA GLU A 95 3.62 15.93 13.26
C GLU A 95 3.73 16.59 11.88
N GLY A 96 2.98 17.68 11.62
CA GLY A 96 3.05 18.43 10.36
C GLY A 96 2.63 17.62 9.12
N ILE A 97 1.76 16.61 9.29
CA ILE A 97 1.22 15.79 8.20
C ILE A 97 0.14 16.59 7.50
N GLY A 98 0.48 17.31 6.43
CA GLY A 98 -0.45 18.20 5.74
C GLY A 98 -1.48 17.48 4.88
N HIS A 99 -1.18 16.26 4.42
CA HIS A 99 -2.08 15.45 3.60
C HIS A 99 -1.71 13.96 3.70
N ALA A 100 -2.68 13.07 3.49
CA ALA A 100 -2.42 11.63 3.40
C ALA A 100 -3.25 10.96 2.29
N ILE A 101 -2.70 9.91 1.67
CA ILE A 101 -3.36 9.11 0.64
C ILE A 101 -3.86 7.81 1.27
N MET A 102 -5.18 7.71 1.37
CA MET A 102 -5.87 6.63 2.06
C MET A 102 -6.25 5.50 1.10
N ASP A 103 -5.78 4.30 1.41
CA ASP A 103 -6.18 3.08 0.74
C ASP A 103 -7.50 2.55 1.29
N LEU A 104 -8.55 2.66 0.47
CA LEU A 104 -9.90 2.23 0.80
C LEU A 104 -10.16 0.74 0.53
N SER A 105 -9.14 -0.06 0.19
CA SER A 105 -9.24 -1.51 -0.05
C SER A 105 -10.02 -2.29 1.02
N LEU A 106 -9.96 -1.83 2.28
CA LEU A 106 -10.62 -2.46 3.42
C LEU A 106 -11.99 -1.87 3.76
N GLU A 107 -12.32 -0.71 3.20
CA GLU A 107 -13.51 0.06 3.56
C GLU A 107 -14.59 -0.02 2.50
N VAL A 108 -14.20 -0.31 1.25
CA VAL A 108 -15.07 -0.17 0.09
C VAL A 108 -14.90 -1.37 -0.85
N GLU A 109 -16.03 -1.88 -1.31
CA GLU A 109 -16.15 -2.82 -2.44
C GLU A 109 -16.69 -2.12 -3.70
N GLU A 110 -17.60 -1.16 -3.52
CA GLU A 110 -18.28 -0.46 -4.62
C GLU A 110 -18.07 1.05 -4.55
N VAL A 111 -17.98 1.71 -5.71
CA VAL A 111 -17.63 3.15 -5.81
C VAL A 111 -18.60 4.03 -5.01
N GLU A 112 -19.86 3.63 -4.91
CA GLU A 112 -20.92 4.30 -4.16
C GLU A 112 -20.63 4.43 -2.65
N GLU A 113 -19.80 3.54 -2.08
CA GLU A 113 -19.51 3.50 -0.65
C GLU A 113 -18.40 4.48 -0.25
N VAL A 114 -17.68 5.05 -1.23
CA VAL A 114 -16.52 5.91 -0.98
C VAL A 114 -16.87 7.12 -0.12
N SER A 115 -17.99 7.80 -0.39
CA SER A 115 -18.38 8.98 0.41
C SER A 115 -18.53 8.64 1.88
N GLN A 116 -19.21 7.53 2.18
CA GLN A 116 -19.39 7.04 3.55
C GLN A 116 -18.05 6.62 4.18
N ALA A 117 -17.14 6.06 3.39
CA ALA A 117 -15.80 5.72 3.86
C ALA A 117 -14.96 6.94 4.25
N LEU A 118 -15.28 8.15 3.76
CA LEU A 118 -14.59 9.39 4.14
C LEU A 118 -15.19 10.09 5.37
N ASP A 119 -16.39 9.69 5.81
CA ASP A 119 -17.10 10.35 6.91
C ASP A 119 -16.32 10.29 8.24
N GLY A 120 -16.41 11.38 9.01
CA GLY A 120 -15.77 11.51 10.31
C GLY A 120 -14.25 11.74 10.28
N LEU A 121 -13.68 11.99 9.10
CA LEU A 121 -12.27 12.35 8.93
C LEU A 121 -12.10 13.86 8.66
N PRO A 122 -10.97 14.45 9.08
CA PRO A 122 -10.65 15.84 8.81
C PRO A 122 -10.79 16.24 7.33
N SER A 123 -11.73 17.13 7.04
CA SER A 123 -11.95 17.63 5.68
C SER A 123 -10.67 18.27 5.09
N GLY A 124 -10.42 18.01 3.80
CA GLY A 124 -9.27 18.54 3.05
C GLY A 124 -7.92 17.94 3.41
N ARG A 125 -7.85 16.89 4.24
CA ARG A 125 -6.58 16.27 4.69
C ARG A 125 -6.29 14.92 4.04
N PHE A 126 -7.25 14.35 3.31
CA PHE A 126 -7.13 13.03 2.71
C PHE A 126 -7.50 13.05 1.24
N SER A 127 -6.78 12.26 0.46
CA SER A 127 -7.24 11.73 -0.82
C SER A 127 -7.27 10.21 -0.74
N TRP A 128 -7.82 9.54 -1.75
CA TRP A 128 -8.07 8.11 -1.65
C TRP A 128 -7.67 7.34 -2.91
N THR A 129 -7.39 6.05 -2.72
CA THR A 129 -7.13 5.08 -3.77
C THR A 129 -8.15 3.95 -3.72
N PHE A 130 -8.39 3.31 -4.86
CA PHE A 130 -9.35 2.23 -5.00
C PHE A 130 -8.68 0.91 -5.37
N ASN A 131 -9.14 -0.19 -4.79
CA ASN A 131 -8.58 -1.51 -5.04
C ASN A 131 -9.09 -2.14 -6.33
N ILE A 132 -8.22 -2.81 -7.09
CA ILE A 132 -8.61 -3.48 -8.34
C ILE A 132 -8.84 -4.99 -8.18
N VAL A 133 -8.62 -5.58 -6.99
CA VAL A 133 -8.60 -7.04 -6.80
C VAL A 133 -9.85 -7.73 -7.32
N ASP A 134 -11.03 -7.13 -7.11
CA ASP A 134 -12.30 -7.74 -7.46
C ASP A 134 -12.43 -7.90 -8.98
N MET A 135 -11.98 -6.89 -9.74
CA MET A 135 -11.95 -6.92 -11.21
C MET A 135 -11.07 -8.06 -11.76
N LEU A 136 -10.09 -8.52 -10.96
CA LEU A 136 -9.17 -9.61 -11.31
C LEU A 136 -9.75 -10.99 -11.03
N HIS A 137 -11.02 -11.08 -10.62
CA HIS A 137 -11.70 -12.34 -10.39
C HIS A 137 -13.01 -12.44 -11.18
N PRO A 138 -13.32 -13.62 -11.75
CA PRO A 138 -14.46 -13.80 -12.65
C PRO A 138 -15.81 -13.53 -11.98
N SER A 139 -15.89 -13.65 -10.64
CA SER A 139 -17.11 -13.35 -9.88
C SER A 139 -17.58 -11.91 -10.07
N TRP A 140 -16.66 -10.95 -10.21
CA TRP A 140 -16.98 -9.54 -10.42
C TRP A 140 -17.68 -9.30 -11.77
N ALA A 141 -17.21 -9.97 -12.82
CA ALA A 141 -17.79 -9.90 -14.16
C ALA A 141 -19.13 -10.66 -14.23
N VAL A 142 -19.18 -11.85 -13.63
CA VAL A 142 -20.38 -12.70 -13.60
C VAL A 142 -21.54 -12.03 -12.85
N SER A 143 -21.27 -11.39 -11.70
CA SER A 143 -22.32 -10.69 -10.93
C SER A 143 -22.91 -9.49 -11.68
N ARG A 144 -22.20 -8.97 -12.70
CA ARG A 144 -22.62 -7.84 -13.54
C ARG A 144 -23.19 -8.27 -14.90
N GLY A 145 -23.34 -9.57 -15.14
CA GLY A 145 -23.92 -10.10 -16.38
C GLY A 145 -23.04 -9.90 -17.62
N VAL A 146 -21.73 -9.70 -17.44
CA VAL A 146 -20.77 -9.52 -18.53
C VAL A 146 -20.61 -10.82 -19.33
N ARG A 147 -20.73 -10.75 -20.67
CA ARG A 147 -20.86 -11.96 -21.51
C ARG A 147 -19.55 -12.47 -22.08
N ASP A 148 -18.61 -11.58 -22.36
CA ASP A 148 -17.31 -11.89 -22.96
C ASP A 148 -16.21 -10.95 -22.44
N ILE A 149 -14.97 -11.23 -22.84
CA ILE A 149 -13.81 -10.46 -22.35
C ILE A 149 -13.80 -9.00 -22.82
N ARG A 150 -14.43 -8.69 -23.97
CA ARG A 150 -14.48 -7.31 -24.47
C ARG A 150 -15.43 -6.47 -23.64
N GLU A 151 -16.62 -7.00 -23.37
CA GLU A 151 -17.57 -6.37 -22.45
C GLU A 151 -16.98 -6.17 -21.06
N LEU A 152 -16.14 -7.10 -20.59
CA LEU A 152 -15.42 -6.98 -19.33
C LEU A 152 -14.45 -5.79 -19.35
N VAL A 153 -13.60 -5.68 -20.38
CA VAL A 153 -12.66 -4.57 -20.52
C VAL A 153 -13.40 -3.23 -20.58
N ASP A 154 -14.52 -3.16 -21.31
CA ASP A 154 -15.37 -1.97 -21.39
C ASP A 154 -15.99 -1.60 -20.04
N ALA A 155 -16.46 -2.59 -19.28
CA ALA A 155 -17.03 -2.38 -17.95
C ALA A 155 -15.99 -1.86 -16.96
N ILE A 156 -14.78 -2.42 -17.00
CA ILE A 156 -13.64 -1.97 -16.19
C ILE A 156 -13.25 -0.54 -16.56
N SER A 157 -13.09 -0.22 -17.86
CA SER A 157 -12.77 1.15 -18.30
C SER A 157 -13.80 2.17 -17.79
N LYS A 158 -15.10 1.85 -17.89
CA LYS A 158 -16.17 2.71 -17.34
C LYS A 158 -16.04 2.91 -15.82
N GLN A 159 -15.72 1.87 -15.06
CA GLN A 159 -15.51 2.00 -13.63
C GLN A 159 -14.28 2.85 -13.31
N LEU A 160 -13.16 2.68 -14.02
CA LEU A 160 -11.95 3.49 -13.82
C LEU A 160 -12.18 4.97 -14.15
N ILE A 161 -12.94 5.27 -15.21
CA ILE A 161 -13.37 6.64 -15.55
C ILE A 161 -14.17 7.23 -14.41
N ARG A 162 -15.19 6.52 -13.92
CA ARG A 162 -16.02 7.00 -12.80
C ARG A 162 -15.19 7.24 -11.53
N LEU A 163 -14.29 6.32 -11.19
CA LEU A 163 -13.36 6.49 -10.06
C LEU A 163 -12.54 7.78 -10.20
N LYS A 164 -12.03 8.07 -11.41
CA LYS A 164 -11.29 9.30 -11.69
C LYS A 164 -12.17 10.55 -11.51
N GLU A 165 -13.39 10.53 -12.03
CA GLU A 165 -14.36 11.62 -11.91
C GLU A 165 -14.76 11.89 -10.45
N ASP A 166 -14.88 10.84 -9.64
CA ASP A 166 -15.21 10.91 -8.21
C ASP A 166 -14.01 11.32 -7.33
N GLY A 167 -12.83 11.54 -7.92
CA GLY A 167 -11.66 12.11 -7.24
C GLY A 167 -10.61 11.10 -6.77
N CYS A 168 -10.67 9.85 -7.24
CA CYS A 168 -9.65 8.84 -6.99
C CYS A 168 -8.25 9.32 -7.42
N ARG A 169 -7.23 9.05 -6.59
CA ARG A 169 -5.84 9.45 -6.85
C ARG A 169 -4.91 8.32 -7.25
N GLY A 170 -5.40 7.08 -7.28
CA GLY A 170 -4.63 5.93 -7.71
C GLY A 170 -5.35 4.62 -7.49
N LEU A 171 -4.84 3.55 -8.09
CA LEU A 171 -5.43 2.21 -8.01
C LEU A 171 -4.50 1.27 -7.23
N LYS A 172 -5.00 0.64 -6.17
CA LYS A 172 -4.27 -0.33 -5.37
C LYS A 172 -4.36 -1.71 -6.00
N ASN A 173 -3.21 -2.35 -6.18
CA ASN A 173 -3.08 -3.74 -6.58
C ASN A 173 -2.42 -4.55 -5.45
N SER A 174 -3.17 -5.52 -4.92
CA SER A 174 -2.72 -6.43 -3.85
C SER A 174 -2.37 -7.84 -4.37
N MET A 175 -2.07 -8.01 -5.67
CA MET A 175 -1.80 -9.32 -6.27
C MET A 175 -0.70 -10.13 -5.56
N ALA A 176 0.27 -9.45 -4.94
CA ALA A 176 1.37 -10.07 -4.19
C ALA A 176 0.91 -10.91 -2.98
N TYR A 177 -0.35 -10.77 -2.55
CA TYR A 177 -0.92 -11.62 -1.50
C TYR A 177 -1.34 -13.01 -2.01
N TYR A 178 -1.45 -13.24 -3.32
CA TYR A 178 -1.99 -14.50 -3.84
C TYR A 178 -1.35 -15.04 -5.13
N ARG A 179 -0.52 -14.24 -5.80
CA ARG A 179 0.27 -14.63 -6.98
C ARG A 179 1.54 -13.79 -7.13
N GLY A 180 2.48 -14.24 -7.96
CA GLY A 180 3.66 -13.46 -8.33
C GLY A 180 3.33 -12.22 -9.17
N LEU A 181 4.20 -11.22 -9.09
CA LEU A 181 4.02 -9.88 -9.67
C LEU A 181 4.12 -9.81 -11.20
N GLY A 182 4.64 -10.86 -11.84
CA GLY A 182 4.78 -10.91 -13.29
C GLY A 182 3.46 -11.17 -14.01
N ILE A 183 3.34 -10.62 -15.21
CA ILE A 183 2.25 -10.88 -16.16
C ILE A 183 2.81 -11.41 -17.48
N SER A 184 2.07 -12.30 -18.12
CA SER A 184 2.39 -12.85 -19.43
C SER A 184 1.67 -12.07 -20.53
N ALA A 185 2.19 -12.13 -21.75
CA ALA A 185 1.43 -11.66 -22.92
C ALA A 185 0.29 -12.65 -23.21
N VAL A 186 -0.95 -12.17 -23.13
CA VAL A 186 -2.16 -12.96 -23.40
C VAL A 186 -2.96 -12.23 -24.46
N ASP A 187 -3.33 -12.94 -25.53
CA ASP A 187 -4.23 -12.40 -26.55
C ASP A 187 -5.70 -12.50 -26.11
N GLU A 188 -6.55 -11.75 -26.81
CA GLU A 188 -7.98 -11.67 -26.50
C GLU A 188 -8.69 -13.03 -26.63
N GLU A 189 -8.34 -13.85 -27.64
CA GLU A 189 -8.97 -15.16 -27.85
C GLU A 189 -8.70 -16.09 -26.66
N ARG A 190 -7.45 -16.13 -26.18
CA ARG A 190 -7.06 -16.93 -25.01
C ARG A 190 -7.72 -16.42 -23.74
N ALA A 191 -7.81 -15.10 -23.57
CA ALA A 191 -8.46 -14.49 -22.41
C ALA A 191 -9.98 -14.76 -22.40
N ASP A 192 -10.64 -14.67 -23.55
CA ASP A 192 -12.07 -14.95 -23.70
C ASP A 192 -12.39 -16.43 -23.47
N LEU A 193 -11.57 -17.34 -24.00
CA LEU A 193 -11.67 -18.77 -23.70
C LEU A 193 -11.55 -19.02 -22.19
N ALA A 194 -10.57 -18.39 -21.55
CA ALA A 194 -10.38 -18.48 -20.10
C ALA A 194 -11.60 -17.94 -19.33
N TYR A 195 -12.10 -16.76 -19.70
CA TYR A 195 -13.27 -16.18 -19.05
C TYR A 195 -14.51 -17.07 -19.18
N ARG A 196 -14.80 -17.59 -20.38
CA ARG A 196 -15.92 -18.51 -20.63
C ARG A 196 -15.80 -19.81 -19.86
N TRP A 197 -14.58 -20.30 -19.64
CA TRP A 197 -14.35 -21.47 -18.81
C TRP A 197 -14.61 -21.12 -17.33
N LEU A 198 -14.02 -20.04 -16.83
CA LEU A 198 -14.12 -19.60 -15.44
C LEU A 198 -15.56 -19.22 -15.03
N SER A 199 -16.36 -18.66 -15.94
CA SER A 199 -17.75 -18.30 -15.67
C SER A 199 -18.68 -19.51 -15.52
N LYS A 200 -18.26 -20.68 -16.03
CA LYS A 200 -19.01 -21.95 -15.96
C LYS A 200 -18.50 -22.90 -14.89
N ASN A 201 -17.31 -22.63 -14.33
CA ASN A 201 -16.64 -23.53 -13.40
C ASN A 201 -16.41 -22.85 -12.06
N LYS A 202 -16.75 -23.56 -10.97
CA LYS A 202 -16.56 -23.04 -9.62
C LYS A 202 -15.12 -23.28 -9.13
N PRO A 203 -14.53 -22.35 -8.36
CA PRO A 203 -13.27 -22.63 -7.66
C PRO A 203 -13.46 -23.79 -6.67
N TYR A 204 -12.41 -24.57 -6.44
CA TYR A 204 -12.48 -25.69 -5.48
C TYR A 204 -12.30 -25.25 -4.03
N LYS A 205 -11.67 -24.08 -3.82
CA LYS A 205 -11.59 -23.40 -2.52
C LYS A 205 -11.35 -21.90 -2.70
N TYR A 206 -11.60 -21.15 -1.65
CA TYR A 206 -11.11 -19.78 -1.50
C TYR A 206 -9.97 -19.80 -0.48
N VAL A 207 -8.92 -19.01 -0.74
CA VAL A 207 -7.80 -18.86 0.19
C VAL A 207 -7.90 -17.49 0.84
N ASP A 208 -7.76 -17.47 2.16
CA ASP A 208 -7.68 -16.22 2.91
C ASP A 208 -6.48 -15.41 2.42
N SER A 209 -6.82 -14.25 1.88
CA SER A 209 -5.91 -13.27 1.33
C SER A 209 -6.43 -11.88 1.69
N PHE A 210 -5.70 -10.86 1.27
CA PHE A 210 -6.03 -9.48 1.58
C PHE A 210 -6.18 -8.67 0.27
N PRO A 211 -7.22 -7.83 0.14
CA PRO A 211 -8.29 -7.55 1.10
C PRO A 211 -9.49 -8.51 0.98
N ARG A 212 -9.43 -9.50 0.07
CA ARG A 212 -10.54 -10.43 -0.23
C ARG A 212 -10.08 -11.89 -0.23
N PRO A 213 -10.95 -12.85 0.07
CA PRO A 213 -10.70 -14.26 -0.24
C PRO A 213 -10.51 -14.48 -1.74
N ILE A 214 -9.51 -15.28 -2.12
CA ILE A 214 -9.11 -15.44 -3.52
C ILE A 214 -9.50 -16.82 -4.04
N PRO A 215 -10.21 -16.93 -5.18
CA PRO A 215 -10.56 -18.22 -5.75
C PRO A 215 -9.30 -19.01 -6.15
N LYS A 216 -9.27 -20.29 -5.80
CA LYS A 216 -8.29 -21.26 -6.31
C LYS A 216 -8.98 -22.27 -7.21
N TYR A 217 -8.38 -22.48 -8.36
CA TYR A 217 -8.76 -23.48 -9.35
C TYR A 217 -7.75 -24.63 -9.33
N PRO A 218 -8.16 -25.86 -9.68
CA PRO A 218 -7.24 -27.00 -9.74
C PRO A 218 -6.01 -26.71 -10.61
N ASP A 219 -4.90 -27.38 -10.33
CA ASP A 219 -3.68 -27.23 -11.12
C ASP A 219 -3.87 -27.64 -12.59
N GLY A 220 -2.92 -27.27 -13.45
CA GLY A 220 -3.00 -27.50 -14.89
C GLY A 220 -3.87 -26.46 -15.60
N ASP A 221 -4.74 -26.92 -16.50
CA ASP A 221 -5.49 -26.03 -17.41
C ASP A 221 -6.38 -25.02 -16.68
N ALA A 222 -7.00 -25.41 -15.57
CA ALA A 222 -7.89 -24.53 -14.82
C ALA A 222 -7.13 -23.35 -14.18
N ASN A 223 -5.97 -23.59 -13.57
CA ASN A 223 -5.09 -22.52 -13.08
C ASN A 223 -4.52 -21.68 -14.23
N ASN A 224 -4.18 -22.30 -15.37
CA ASN A 224 -3.72 -21.58 -16.56
C ASN A 224 -4.79 -20.65 -17.14
N HIS A 225 -6.07 -21.03 -17.10
CA HIS A 225 -7.17 -20.14 -17.47
C HIS A 225 -7.28 -18.96 -16.49
N HIS A 226 -7.20 -19.20 -15.18
CA HIS A 226 -7.27 -18.12 -14.20
C HIS A 226 -6.12 -17.11 -14.36
N LEU A 227 -4.89 -17.59 -14.58
CA LEU A 227 -3.74 -16.71 -14.83
C LEU A 227 -3.89 -15.94 -16.15
N ALA A 228 -4.32 -16.60 -17.24
CA ALA A 228 -4.53 -15.93 -18.52
C ALA A 228 -5.57 -14.81 -18.43
N TYR A 229 -6.68 -15.06 -17.73
CA TYR A 229 -7.70 -14.04 -17.43
C TYR A 229 -7.09 -12.87 -16.66
N GLN A 230 -6.38 -13.14 -15.56
CA GLN A 230 -5.81 -12.09 -14.72
C GLN A 230 -4.75 -11.26 -15.44
N ASP A 231 -3.85 -11.89 -16.20
CA ASP A 231 -2.77 -11.22 -16.92
C ASP A 231 -3.33 -10.27 -17.98
N TYR A 232 -4.35 -10.72 -18.72
CA TYR A 232 -5.06 -9.91 -19.69
C TYR A 232 -5.72 -8.69 -19.03
N ILE A 233 -6.53 -8.92 -17.99
CA ILE A 233 -7.25 -7.84 -17.30
C ILE A 233 -6.30 -6.85 -16.61
N LEU A 234 -5.24 -7.33 -15.95
CA LEU A 234 -4.22 -6.47 -15.34
C LEU A 234 -3.59 -5.55 -16.38
N LYS A 235 -3.18 -6.07 -17.54
CA LYS A 235 -2.61 -5.26 -18.61
C LYS A 235 -3.59 -4.18 -19.08
N HIS A 236 -4.85 -4.53 -19.28
CA HIS A 236 -5.88 -3.57 -19.68
C HIS A 236 -6.12 -2.48 -18.62
N ILE A 237 -6.19 -2.85 -17.34
CA ILE A 237 -6.29 -1.89 -16.22
C ILE A 237 -5.08 -0.96 -16.21
N TYR A 238 -3.86 -1.49 -16.35
CA TYR A 238 -2.64 -0.69 -16.34
C TYR A 238 -2.58 0.30 -17.49
N VAL A 239 -2.91 -0.12 -18.71
CA VAL A 239 -2.96 0.76 -19.88
C VAL A 239 -4.03 1.86 -19.69
N GLU A 240 -5.22 1.50 -19.22
CA GLU A 240 -6.28 2.47 -19.03
C GLU A 240 -5.98 3.47 -17.90
N ALA A 241 -5.43 2.99 -16.79
CA ALA A 241 -4.98 3.83 -15.68
C ALA A 241 -3.96 4.87 -16.14
N GLY A 242 -3.00 4.49 -17.01
CA GLY A 242 -2.05 5.41 -17.62
C GLY A 242 -2.74 6.53 -18.40
N ARG A 243 -3.70 6.18 -19.27
CA ARG A 243 -4.49 7.16 -20.06
C ARG A 243 -5.28 8.12 -19.17
N LEU A 244 -5.80 7.64 -18.04
CA LEU A 244 -6.55 8.43 -17.06
C LEU A 244 -5.64 9.22 -16.10
N GLY A 245 -4.32 9.05 -16.19
CA GLY A 245 -3.35 9.63 -15.26
C GLY A 245 -3.48 9.11 -13.83
N LEU A 246 -4.06 7.91 -13.63
CA LEU A 246 -4.15 7.23 -12.34
C LEU A 246 -2.90 6.35 -12.14
N PRO A 247 -2.06 6.61 -11.12
CA PRO A 247 -0.97 5.71 -10.80
C PRO A 247 -1.48 4.37 -10.24
N ILE A 248 -0.68 3.32 -10.41
CA ILE A 248 -0.90 2.01 -9.80
C ILE A 248 -0.01 1.88 -8.56
N LEU A 249 -0.59 1.60 -7.40
CA LEU A 249 0.12 1.30 -6.17
C LEU A 249 0.16 -0.21 -6.02
N ILE A 250 1.35 -0.82 -6.06
CA ILE A 250 1.51 -2.27 -5.96
C ILE A 250 2.08 -2.61 -4.60
N HIS A 251 1.38 -3.46 -3.86
CA HIS A 251 1.93 -4.05 -2.65
C HIS A 251 3.18 -4.87 -2.98
N VAL A 252 4.35 -4.52 -2.44
CA VAL A 252 5.56 -5.35 -2.55
C VAL A 252 6.31 -5.36 -1.23
N ALA A 253 5.94 -6.28 -0.34
CA ALA A 253 6.74 -6.60 0.84
C ALA A 253 6.31 -7.93 1.45
N SER A 254 7.29 -8.60 2.05
CA SER A 254 7.09 -9.77 2.91
C SER A 254 7.24 -9.38 4.37
N ALA A 255 6.14 -9.00 5.00
CA ALA A 255 6.06 -8.75 6.44
C ALA A 255 4.63 -8.84 6.97
N LEU A 256 4.49 -9.24 8.24
CA LEU A 256 3.25 -9.19 9.05
C LEU A 256 1.93 -9.58 8.36
N HIS A 257 1.98 -10.52 7.41
CA HIS A 257 0.82 -11.26 6.94
C HIS A 257 1.27 -12.62 6.40
N PRO A 258 0.59 -13.73 6.71
CA PRO A 258 1.08 -15.08 6.36
C PRO A 258 0.97 -15.40 4.85
N ALA A 259 0.23 -14.58 4.09
CA ALA A 259 0.18 -14.68 2.63
C ALA A 259 1.33 -13.93 1.92
N LEU A 260 2.01 -13.02 2.63
CA LEU A 260 3.08 -12.19 2.07
C LEU A 260 4.43 -12.88 2.20
N THR A 261 4.70 -13.81 1.28
CA THR A 261 6.00 -14.49 1.18
C THR A 261 6.91 -13.79 0.18
N PRO A 262 8.25 -13.95 0.28
CA PRO A 262 9.16 -13.43 -0.72
C PRO A 262 8.94 -14.01 -2.13
N ILE A 263 8.28 -15.16 -2.25
CA ILE A 263 8.00 -15.81 -3.54
C ILE A 263 7.00 -14.98 -4.35
N ASN A 264 5.88 -14.57 -3.74
CA ASN A 264 4.89 -13.75 -4.44
C ASN A 264 5.30 -12.27 -4.50
N ASN A 265 6.13 -11.82 -3.56
CA ASN A 265 6.59 -10.43 -3.45
C ASN A 265 7.95 -10.19 -4.13
N ASP A 266 8.36 -11.07 -5.05
CA ASP A 266 9.63 -10.90 -5.78
C ASP A 266 9.49 -9.77 -6.82
N PRO A 267 10.19 -8.62 -6.62
CA PRO A 267 10.05 -7.46 -7.49
C PRO A 267 10.57 -7.72 -8.91
N ARG A 268 11.36 -8.76 -9.14
CA ARG A 268 11.85 -9.13 -10.49
C ARG A 268 10.70 -9.47 -11.45
N GLY A 269 9.55 -9.90 -10.93
CA GLY A 269 8.35 -10.10 -11.76
C GLY A 269 7.89 -8.81 -12.45
N LEU A 270 8.14 -7.65 -11.86
CA LEU A 270 7.68 -6.36 -12.39
C LEU A 270 8.36 -5.95 -13.70
N TYR A 271 9.50 -6.54 -14.09
CA TYR A 271 10.10 -6.26 -15.41
C TYR A 271 9.12 -6.52 -16.55
N THR A 272 8.31 -7.58 -16.44
CA THR A 272 7.27 -7.89 -17.45
C THR A 272 6.21 -6.80 -17.58
N VAL A 273 5.97 -6.01 -16.52
CA VAL A 273 5.02 -4.89 -16.50
C VAL A 273 5.70 -3.60 -16.93
N LEU A 274 6.87 -3.31 -16.38
CA LEU A 274 7.58 -2.05 -16.56
C LEU A 274 8.24 -1.91 -17.95
N GLU A 275 8.49 -3.03 -18.63
CA GLU A 275 9.03 -3.07 -19.99
C GLU A 275 7.95 -3.28 -21.08
N ASP A 276 6.68 -3.47 -20.70
CA ASP A 276 5.59 -3.61 -21.67
C ASP A 276 5.36 -2.30 -22.44
N ARG A 277 5.41 -2.39 -23.77
CA ARG A 277 5.34 -1.23 -24.66
C ARG A 277 4.02 -0.47 -24.61
N GLU A 278 2.91 -1.16 -24.35
CA GLU A 278 1.60 -0.52 -24.30
C GLU A 278 1.41 0.22 -22.99
N ILE A 279 1.85 -0.38 -21.88
CA ILE A 279 1.87 0.25 -20.55
C ILE A 279 2.77 1.49 -20.56
N ILE A 280 3.99 1.39 -21.11
CA ILE A 280 4.90 2.53 -21.26
C ILE A 280 4.26 3.62 -22.11
N ARG A 281 3.68 3.28 -23.26
CA ARG A 281 3.06 4.25 -24.16
C ARG A 281 1.85 4.95 -23.51
N ALA A 282 1.11 4.25 -22.67
CA ALA A 282 0.01 4.82 -21.90
C ALA A 282 0.49 5.79 -20.81
N GLY A 283 1.78 5.79 -20.46
CA GLY A 283 2.33 6.68 -19.43
C GLY A 283 2.02 6.21 -18.00
N THR A 284 1.70 4.94 -17.80
CA THR A 284 1.34 4.38 -16.49
C THR A 284 2.51 4.47 -15.53
N ARG A 285 2.27 5.08 -14.36
CA ARG A 285 3.24 5.21 -13.27
C ARG A 285 2.91 4.20 -12.16
N PHE A 286 3.95 3.59 -11.60
CA PHE A 286 3.84 2.56 -10.58
C PHE A 286 4.53 3.00 -9.29
N LEU A 287 3.81 2.94 -8.17
CA LEU A 287 4.36 3.10 -6.83
C LEU A 287 4.51 1.72 -6.18
N ILE A 288 5.75 1.29 -5.98
CA ILE A 288 6.09 0.08 -5.26
C ILE A 288 5.97 0.39 -3.76
N LEU A 289 5.00 -0.22 -3.11
CA LEU A 289 4.76 0.02 -1.69
C LEU A 289 5.75 -0.74 -0.81
N HIS A 290 5.99 -0.18 0.36
CA HIS A 290 6.74 -0.78 1.46
C HIS A 290 8.23 -1.03 1.16
N GLY A 291 8.80 -0.27 0.23
CA GLY A 291 10.20 -0.36 -0.12
C GLY A 291 10.62 -1.71 -0.76
N GLY A 292 9.71 -2.63 -1.06
CA GLY A 292 10.09 -3.94 -1.58
C GLY A 292 10.66 -4.92 -0.57
N TYR A 293 10.52 -4.69 0.75
CA TYR A 293 11.24 -5.48 1.76
C TYR A 293 10.93 -6.99 1.69
N PRO A 294 11.93 -7.89 1.87
CA PRO A 294 13.35 -7.62 2.14
C PRO A 294 14.18 -7.33 0.88
N LEU A 295 13.58 -7.41 -0.31
CA LEU A 295 14.23 -7.27 -1.62
C LEU A 295 14.31 -5.81 -2.10
N HIS A 296 14.56 -4.90 -1.16
CA HIS A 296 14.62 -3.46 -1.42
C HIS A 296 15.82 -3.06 -2.30
N ARG A 297 16.88 -3.88 -2.35
CA ARG A 297 18.03 -3.66 -3.24
C ARG A 297 17.69 -3.95 -4.71
N GLU A 298 16.86 -4.95 -4.96
CA GLU A 298 16.29 -5.24 -6.26
C GLU A 298 15.35 -4.11 -6.70
N VAL A 299 14.51 -3.60 -5.79
CA VAL A 299 13.69 -2.40 -6.07
C VAL A 299 14.56 -1.20 -6.41
N ALA A 300 15.66 -0.95 -5.70
CA ALA A 300 16.58 0.14 -6.02
C ALA A 300 17.14 0.04 -7.46
N THR A 301 17.38 -1.19 -7.95
CA THR A 301 17.79 -1.46 -9.34
C THR A 301 16.67 -1.15 -10.33
N ILE A 302 15.43 -1.55 -10.01
CA ILE A 302 14.25 -1.22 -10.84
C ILE A 302 14.08 0.30 -10.97
N LEU A 303 14.20 1.04 -9.86
CA LEU A 303 14.05 2.50 -9.83
C LEU A 303 15.11 3.23 -10.66
N SER A 304 16.34 2.70 -10.71
CA SER A 304 17.42 3.30 -11.51
C SER A 304 17.25 3.05 -13.01
N GLN A 305 16.54 1.99 -13.40
CA GLN A 305 16.34 1.58 -14.79
C GLN A 305 15.04 2.10 -15.42
N HIS A 306 13.95 2.25 -14.64
CA HIS A 306 12.62 2.50 -15.19
C HIS A 306 12.09 3.89 -14.81
N PRO A 307 11.81 4.78 -15.78
CA PRO A 307 11.37 6.16 -15.50
C PRO A 307 9.99 6.24 -14.84
N ASN A 308 9.15 5.21 -15.01
CA ASN A 308 7.78 5.14 -14.52
C ASN A 308 7.63 4.36 -13.19
N ALA A 309 8.72 3.89 -12.59
CA ALA A 309 8.71 3.21 -11.30
C ALA A 309 9.13 4.17 -10.16
N TYR A 310 8.37 4.13 -9.07
CA TYR A 310 8.51 4.93 -7.85
C TYR A 310 8.43 4.00 -6.64
N VAL A 311 8.86 4.47 -5.48
CA VAL A 311 8.82 3.70 -4.23
C VAL A 311 8.35 4.56 -3.07
N ASP A 312 7.57 3.98 -2.16
CA ASP A 312 7.35 4.58 -0.86
C ASP A 312 8.11 3.83 0.25
N LEU A 313 8.11 4.43 1.43
CA LEU A 313 8.71 3.88 2.64
C LEU A 313 7.66 3.36 3.61
N SER A 314 6.41 3.17 3.17
CA SER A 314 5.29 2.81 4.03
C SER A 314 5.53 1.49 4.74
N PHE A 315 4.91 1.30 5.90
CA PHE A 315 5.15 0.20 6.84
C PHE A 315 6.54 0.22 7.49
N PHE A 316 7.63 0.25 6.70
CA PHE A 316 9.00 0.27 7.19
C PHE A 316 9.46 1.63 7.71
N SER A 317 8.71 2.70 7.44
CA SER A 317 8.86 3.99 8.12
C SER A 317 8.65 3.89 9.64
N GLN A 318 8.08 2.79 10.13
CA GLN A 318 7.94 2.48 11.55
C GLN A 318 9.16 1.76 12.14
N TYR A 319 10.14 1.37 11.32
CA TYR A 319 11.29 0.54 11.69
C TYR A 319 12.61 1.31 11.51
N PRO A 320 13.12 2.02 12.53
CA PRO A 320 14.21 2.98 12.37
C PRO A 320 15.45 2.43 11.66
N ALA A 321 15.95 1.27 12.07
CA ALA A 321 17.16 0.68 11.48
C ALA A 321 16.95 0.20 10.03
N ILE A 322 15.81 -0.44 9.75
CA ILE A 322 15.48 -0.90 8.39
C ILE A 322 15.24 0.31 7.47
N LEU A 323 14.57 1.35 7.97
CA LEU A 323 14.33 2.58 7.25
C LEU A 323 15.63 3.27 6.84
N GLU A 324 16.62 3.32 7.74
CA GLU A 324 17.94 3.86 7.40
C GLU A 324 18.67 3.02 6.35
N GLU A 325 18.56 1.69 6.39
CA GLU A 325 19.11 0.80 5.36
C GLU A 325 18.47 1.05 4.00
N MET A 326 17.13 1.10 3.95
CA MET A 326 16.37 1.38 2.73
C MET A 326 16.71 2.75 2.15
N LEU A 327 16.65 3.81 2.97
CA LEU A 327 16.98 5.17 2.55
C LEU A 327 18.40 5.27 2.00
N THR A 328 19.37 4.64 2.67
CA THR A 328 20.77 4.62 2.21
C THR A 328 20.87 3.91 0.86
N THR A 329 20.23 2.75 0.72
CA THR A 329 20.22 1.96 -0.53
C THR A 329 19.59 2.74 -1.69
N PHE A 330 18.40 3.31 -1.48
CA PHE A 330 17.69 4.02 -2.54
C PHE A 330 18.38 5.32 -2.93
N LEU A 331 18.83 6.13 -1.98
CA LEU A 331 19.52 7.39 -2.28
C LEU A 331 20.89 7.18 -2.94
N GLN A 332 21.50 6.01 -2.76
CA GLN A 332 22.76 5.67 -3.41
C GLN A 332 22.60 5.22 -4.87
N LEU A 333 21.46 4.62 -5.23
CA LEU A 333 21.27 3.97 -6.54
C LEU A 333 20.18 4.61 -7.42
N ALA A 334 19.18 5.27 -6.83
CA ALA A 334 18.01 5.79 -7.53
C ALA A 334 17.86 7.31 -7.40
N PRO A 335 17.21 7.99 -8.37
CA PRO A 335 16.85 9.39 -8.23
C PRO A 335 15.99 9.63 -6.99
N HIS A 336 16.39 10.58 -6.13
CA HIS A 336 15.63 10.92 -4.92
C HIS A 336 14.19 11.36 -5.20
N THR A 337 13.89 11.83 -6.40
CA THR A 337 12.55 12.25 -6.85
C THR A 337 11.56 11.09 -6.98
N LYS A 338 12.03 9.85 -6.83
CA LYS A 338 11.22 8.63 -6.91
C LYS A 338 10.88 8.01 -5.55
N ILE A 339 11.40 8.59 -4.46
CA ILE A 339 11.30 8.03 -3.12
C ILE A 339 10.33 8.89 -2.30
N MET A 340 9.33 8.29 -1.69
CA MET A 340 8.30 9.01 -0.95
C MET A 340 8.14 8.47 0.47
N HIS A 341 7.82 9.34 1.41
CA HIS A 341 7.30 8.90 2.69
C HIS A 341 5.92 8.28 2.53
N GLY A 342 5.69 7.15 3.21
CA GLY A 342 4.36 6.70 3.60
C GLY A 342 4.44 6.03 4.97
N SER A 343 3.32 5.81 5.64
CA SER A 343 3.29 5.14 6.96
C SER A 343 2.76 3.72 6.95
N ASP A 344 1.85 3.40 6.03
CA ASP A 344 1.00 2.21 6.11
C ASP A 344 0.34 2.10 7.49
N SER A 345 -0.15 3.24 8.02
CA SER A 345 -0.73 3.26 9.36
C SER A 345 -2.01 2.43 9.38
N ASN A 346 -1.94 1.31 10.08
CA ASN A 346 -3.03 0.37 10.25
C ASN A 346 -4.07 0.92 11.24
N PHE A 347 -5.08 1.65 10.76
CA PHE A 347 -6.23 2.18 11.52
C PHE A 347 -5.94 3.15 12.68
N PHE A 348 -4.78 3.10 13.32
CA PHE A 348 -4.44 3.92 14.47
C PHE A 348 -3.66 5.16 14.05
N ALA A 349 -4.26 6.34 14.20
CA ALA A 349 -3.69 7.61 13.74
C ALA A 349 -2.30 7.89 14.32
N GLU A 350 -2.02 7.45 15.55
CA GLU A 350 -0.70 7.62 16.16
C GLU A 350 0.43 6.90 15.42
N ILE A 351 0.14 5.82 14.69
CA ILE A 351 1.15 5.17 13.84
C ILE A 351 1.55 6.06 12.67
N MET A 352 0.59 6.78 12.08
CA MET A 352 0.85 7.76 11.03
C MET A 352 1.80 8.85 11.54
N ALA A 353 1.51 9.38 12.74
CA ALA A 353 2.35 10.36 13.40
C ALA A 353 3.74 9.84 13.77
N TYR A 354 3.84 8.64 14.37
CA TYR A 354 5.13 8.05 14.70
C TYR A 354 5.98 7.81 13.44
N ALA A 355 5.38 7.35 12.34
CA ALA A 355 6.09 7.18 11.08
C ALA A 355 6.63 8.52 10.53
N ALA A 356 5.83 9.59 10.60
CA ALA A 356 6.24 10.95 10.25
C ALA A 356 7.38 11.47 11.13
N TYR A 357 7.30 11.26 12.45
CA TYR A 357 8.38 11.56 13.40
C TYR A 357 9.66 10.78 13.07
N ASN A 358 9.53 9.47 12.84
CA ASN A 358 10.67 8.59 12.64
C ASN A 358 11.38 8.82 11.30
N VAL A 359 10.63 9.04 10.21
CA VAL A 359 11.22 9.27 8.88
C VAL A 359 12.09 10.52 8.88
N ARG A 360 11.68 11.61 9.54
CA ARG A 360 12.48 12.84 9.66
C ARG A 360 13.84 12.54 10.28
N ARG A 361 13.83 11.86 11.43
CA ARG A 361 15.05 11.55 12.19
C ARG A 361 15.97 10.58 11.44
N CYS A 362 15.41 9.56 10.79
CA CYS A 362 16.21 8.62 10.01
C CYS A 362 16.80 9.30 8.78
N LEU A 363 16.02 10.12 8.08
CA LEU A 363 16.47 10.86 6.92
C LEU A 363 17.56 11.88 7.28
N ASP A 364 17.42 12.59 8.41
CA ASP A 364 18.48 13.48 8.93
C ASP A 364 19.80 12.73 9.15
N ARG A 365 19.76 11.57 9.82
CA ARG A 365 20.95 10.75 10.05
C ARG A 365 21.56 10.22 8.76
N VAL A 366 20.73 9.76 7.83
CA VAL A 366 21.19 9.28 6.52
C VAL A 366 21.85 10.41 5.75
N LEU A 367 21.16 11.54 5.57
CA LEU A 367 21.68 12.68 4.80
C LEU A 367 22.95 13.29 5.41
N LEU A 368 23.08 13.30 6.74
CA LEU A 368 24.30 13.72 7.40
C LEU A 368 25.49 12.81 7.04
N ARG A 369 25.28 11.50 6.89
CA ARG A 369 26.32 10.57 6.41
C ARG A 369 26.67 10.82 4.94
N PHE A 370 25.67 11.09 4.09
CA PHE A 370 25.90 11.45 2.69
C PHE A 370 26.72 12.73 2.55
N GLU A 371 26.43 13.74 3.37
CA GLU A 371 27.17 14.99 3.41
C GLU A 371 28.62 14.79 3.90
N ASN A 372 28.81 14.07 5.01
CA ASN A 372 30.13 13.91 5.63
C ASN A 372 31.06 12.94 4.90
N TYR A 373 30.52 11.92 4.22
CA TYR A 373 31.32 10.80 3.72
C TYR A 373 31.21 10.55 2.21
N TRP A 374 30.15 11.01 1.54
CA TRP A 374 29.89 10.70 0.12
C TRP A 374 29.73 11.93 -0.77
N GLY A 375 30.17 13.09 -0.28
CA GLY A 375 30.37 14.30 -1.09
C GLY A 375 29.09 15.07 -1.46
N TRP A 376 27.98 14.82 -0.76
CA TRP A 376 26.76 15.60 -0.97
C TRP A 376 26.87 16.98 -0.30
N SER A 377 26.32 18.02 -0.93
CA SER A 377 26.27 19.35 -0.31
C SER A 377 25.06 19.49 0.60
N SER A 378 25.13 20.32 1.63
CA SER A 378 23.99 20.61 2.52
C SER A 378 22.77 21.14 1.76
N LYS A 379 23.00 21.91 0.68
CA LYS A 379 21.93 22.39 -0.21
C LYS A 379 21.22 21.23 -0.90
N HIS A 380 21.98 20.25 -1.40
CA HIS A 380 21.40 19.07 -2.04
C HIS A 380 20.65 18.20 -1.02
N CYS A 381 21.23 17.94 0.15
CA CYS A 381 20.58 17.20 1.23
C CYS A 381 19.23 17.83 1.62
N ARG A 382 19.15 19.16 1.72
CA ARG A 382 17.89 19.86 2.02
C ARG A 382 16.81 19.64 0.95
N VAL A 383 17.20 19.66 -0.34
CA VAL A 383 16.26 19.36 -1.43
C VAL A 383 15.74 17.93 -1.32
N VAL A 384 16.63 16.96 -1.09
CA VAL A 384 16.24 15.55 -0.90
C VAL A 384 15.29 15.39 0.28
N TYR A 385 15.58 16.05 1.40
CA TYR A 385 14.74 16.04 2.59
C TYR A 385 13.30 16.48 2.29
N GLU A 386 13.14 17.66 1.67
CA GLU A 386 11.83 18.20 1.31
C GLU A 386 11.12 17.33 0.26
N SER A 387 11.86 16.78 -0.70
CA SER A 387 11.31 15.92 -1.75
C SER A 387 10.75 14.61 -1.20
N VAL A 388 11.51 13.91 -0.36
CA VAL A 388 11.10 12.61 0.21
C VAL A 388 9.91 12.78 1.17
N LEU A 389 9.87 13.87 1.95
CA LEU A 389 8.81 14.10 2.92
C LEU A 389 7.48 14.53 2.31
N SER A 390 7.49 15.28 1.20
CA SER A 390 6.25 15.81 0.63
C SER A 390 6.25 15.97 -0.88
N ARG A 391 7.22 16.69 -1.47
CA ARG A 391 7.09 17.16 -2.87
C ARG A 391 6.95 16.03 -3.89
N ASN A 392 7.61 14.90 -3.65
CA ASN A 392 7.50 13.76 -4.54
C ASN A 392 6.07 13.21 -4.56
N ALA A 393 5.45 13.03 -3.38
CA ALA A 393 4.07 12.55 -3.28
C ALA A 393 3.08 13.57 -3.86
N GLU A 394 3.27 14.87 -3.58
CA GLU A 394 2.45 15.94 -4.18
C GLU A 394 2.47 15.88 -5.72
N ALA A 395 3.66 15.77 -6.31
CA ALA A 395 3.82 15.66 -7.77
C ALA A 395 3.24 14.34 -8.32
N PHE A 396 3.43 13.22 -7.61
CA PHE A 396 2.98 11.91 -8.06
C PHE A 396 1.46 11.80 -8.07
N PHE A 397 0.80 12.24 -7.01
CA PHE A 397 -0.67 12.18 -6.86
C PHE A 397 -1.40 13.41 -7.40
N SER A 398 -0.67 14.41 -7.88
CA SER A 398 -1.21 15.68 -8.39
C SER A 398 -2.07 16.40 -7.35
N LEU A 399 -1.51 16.59 -6.15
CA LEU A 399 -2.16 17.22 -4.99
C LEU A 399 -2.08 18.75 -5.01
#